data_AF-A0A3L6MYA7-F1
#
_entry.id   AF-A0A3L6MYA7-F1
#
_cell.length_a   1.000
_cell.length_b   1.000
_cell.length_c   1.000
_cell.angle_alpha   90.00
_cell.angle_beta   90.00
_cell.angle_gamma   90.00
#
_symmetry.space_group_name_H-M   'P 1'
#
loop_
_entity.id
_entity.type
_entity.pdbx_description
1 polymer ?
#
loop_
_entity_poly.entity_id
_entity_poly.type
_entity_poly.pdbx_seq_one_letter_code
_entity_poly.pdbx_strand_id
1 'polypeptide(L)'
;MVATKFLLMVLAAYVTATPVASAPKPATTQWKPLDIKATIDWDGIDKKAYQDPANWNTTDHVIPAAKGKSANPHFHILSGPCEQGSCPDYSAAFDLVYTFTAVPVDGDPPLTIFESQSSIRINDCNECLIHKVGSNLGNSVPGGCWDFRSCGRDQTICVDPGNQRAHRIWKGYVKTCYHMRVEYLGDCGFIKSRIVLHPDAEVPCNW
;
A
#
# COMPACT_ATOMS: atom_id res chain seq x y z
N MET A 1 -52.78 15.90 60.25
CA MET A 1 -52.94 15.63 58.80
C MET A 1 -51.79 16.29 58.08
N VAL A 2 -50.87 15.49 57.54
CA VAL A 2 -49.55 15.90 57.07
C VAL A 2 -49.61 16.14 55.56
N ALA A 3 -49.12 17.30 55.12
CA ALA A 3 -49.01 17.67 53.72
C ALA A 3 -47.86 16.89 53.06
N THR A 4 -48.17 16.08 52.05
CA THR A 4 -47.18 15.32 51.28
C THR A 4 -46.93 16.03 49.94
N LYS A 5 -45.76 16.66 49.81
CA LYS A 5 -45.26 17.25 48.56
C LYS A 5 -44.81 16.13 47.62
N PHE A 6 -45.37 16.06 46.42
CA PHE A 6 -44.85 15.23 45.33
C PHE A 6 -43.70 15.96 44.63
N LEU A 7 -42.48 15.44 44.75
CA LEU A 7 -41.32 15.87 43.97
C LEU A 7 -41.23 14.99 42.71
N LEU A 8 -41.35 15.61 41.53
CA LEU A 8 -40.98 15.03 40.24
C LEU A 8 -39.44 14.95 40.17
N MET A 9 -38.87 13.75 40.26
CA MET A 9 -37.46 13.53 39.90
C MET A 9 -37.36 13.27 38.39
N VAL A 10 -36.81 14.26 37.68
CA VAL A 10 -36.33 14.09 36.30
C VAL A 10 -34.99 13.35 36.38
N LEU A 11 -34.96 12.08 35.98
CA LEU A 11 -33.69 11.38 35.73
C LEU A 11 -33.11 11.91 34.41
N ALA A 12 -32.20 12.88 34.51
CA ALA A 12 -31.24 13.14 33.45
C ALA A 12 -30.25 11.96 33.42
N ALA A 13 -30.45 11.05 32.47
CA ALA A 13 -29.45 10.05 32.14
C ALA A 13 -28.29 10.78 31.44
N TYR A 14 -27.28 11.17 32.22
CA TYR A 14 -26.00 11.61 31.69
C TYR A 14 -25.34 10.40 31.04
N VAL A 15 -25.58 10.22 29.73
CA VAL A 15 -24.76 9.33 28.90
C VAL A 15 -23.41 10.03 28.79
N THR A 16 -22.52 9.73 29.72
CA THR A 16 -21.11 10.05 29.57
C THR A 16 -20.62 9.24 28.38
N ALA A 17 -20.49 9.92 27.23
CA ALA A 17 -19.81 9.35 26.08
C ALA A 17 -18.41 8.96 26.55
N THR A 18 -18.17 7.65 26.67
CA THR A 18 -16.84 7.13 26.90
C THR A 18 -15.97 7.66 25.76
N PRO A 19 -14.81 8.28 26.06
CA PRO A 19 -13.90 8.68 25.01
C PRO A 19 -13.57 7.42 24.20
N VAL A 20 -13.92 7.44 22.91
CA VAL A 20 -13.56 6.38 21.97
C VAL A 20 -12.05 6.23 22.09
N ALA A 21 -11.59 5.10 22.63
CA ALA A 21 -10.19 4.81 22.77
C ALA A 21 -9.51 5.08 21.43
N SER A 22 -8.53 5.99 21.41
CA SER A 22 -7.74 6.23 20.20
C SER A 22 -7.27 4.88 19.67
N ALA A 23 -7.44 4.66 18.36
CA ALA A 23 -6.98 3.43 17.72
C ALA A 23 -5.54 3.15 18.17
N PRO A 24 -5.21 1.91 18.55
CA PRO A 24 -3.84 1.57 18.89
C PRO A 24 -2.96 2.04 17.74
N LYS A 25 -1.89 2.78 18.04
CA LYS A 25 -0.86 3.11 17.05
C LYS A 25 -0.55 1.81 16.30
N PRO A 26 -0.47 1.83 14.95
CA PRO A 26 -0.08 0.65 14.21
C PRO A 26 1.16 0.10 14.90
N ALA A 27 1.06 -1.15 15.36
CA ALA A 27 2.20 -1.80 16.00
C ALA A 27 3.38 -1.59 15.05
N THR A 28 4.53 -1.22 15.59
CA THR A 28 5.79 -1.26 14.86
C THR A 28 6.12 -2.72 14.60
N THR A 29 5.28 -3.40 13.82
CA THR A 29 5.56 -4.70 13.26
C THR A 29 6.76 -4.46 12.35
N GLN A 30 7.86 -5.13 12.66
CA GLN A 30 9.07 -5.04 11.86
C GLN A 30 8.74 -5.59 10.47
N TRP A 31 8.50 -4.71 9.51
CA TRP A 31 8.17 -5.08 8.14
C TRP A 31 9.33 -5.86 7.56
N LYS A 32 9.04 -7.04 7.02
CA LYS A 32 10.04 -7.84 6.33
C LYS A 32 9.93 -7.49 4.85
N PRO A 33 10.98 -6.93 4.23
CA PRO A 33 10.95 -6.73 2.79
C PRO A 33 10.99 -8.09 2.07
N LEU A 34 10.36 -8.19 0.91
CA LEU A 34 10.42 -9.40 0.06
C LEU A 34 11.74 -9.37 -0.72
N ASP A 35 12.60 -10.36 -0.57
CA ASP A 35 13.82 -10.47 -1.39
C ASP A 35 13.48 -10.83 -2.83
N ILE A 36 14.00 -10.04 -3.77
CA ILE A 36 13.77 -10.18 -5.21
C ILE A 36 15.07 -10.14 -6.00
N LYS A 37 16.22 -10.12 -5.35
CA LYS A 37 17.50 -9.91 -6.03
C LYS A 37 17.77 -10.95 -7.13
N ALA A 38 17.34 -12.18 -6.89
CA ALA A 38 17.46 -13.30 -7.82
C ALA A 38 16.45 -13.27 -8.98
N THR A 39 15.44 -12.41 -8.93
CA THR A 39 14.38 -12.33 -9.96
C THR A 39 14.56 -11.16 -10.92
N ILE A 40 15.55 -10.29 -10.69
CA ILE A 40 15.84 -9.16 -11.57
C ILE A 40 16.70 -9.63 -12.75
N ASP A 41 16.28 -9.28 -13.97
CA ASP A 41 17.17 -9.32 -15.12
C ASP A 41 18.15 -8.14 -15.06
N TRP A 42 19.43 -8.47 -14.87
CA TRP A 42 20.51 -7.50 -14.78
C TRP A 42 21.16 -7.19 -16.14
N ASP A 43 20.64 -7.75 -17.23
CA ASP A 43 21.16 -7.50 -18.56
C ASP A 43 20.96 -6.04 -18.98
N GLY A 44 22.04 -5.49 -19.56
CA GLY A 44 22.12 -4.09 -19.96
C GLY A 44 22.28 -3.09 -18.81
N ILE A 45 22.30 -3.52 -17.55
CA ILE A 45 22.54 -2.64 -16.38
C ILE A 45 24.05 -2.43 -16.17
N ASP A 46 24.45 -1.17 -15.95
CA ASP A 46 25.80 -0.87 -15.49
C ASP A 46 25.92 -1.18 -14.01
N LYS A 47 26.63 -2.28 -13.70
CA LYS A 47 26.84 -2.69 -12.30
C LYS A 47 27.70 -1.70 -11.51
N LYS A 48 28.59 -0.94 -12.16
CA LYS A 48 29.39 0.10 -11.49
C LYS A 48 28.51 1.32 -11.22
N ALA A 49 27.69 1.73 -12.17
CA ALA A 49 26.75 2.83 -11.95
C ALA A 49 25.74 2.46 -10.85
N TYR A 50 25.27 1.21 -10.80
CA TYR A 50 24.37 0.73 -9.75
C TYR A 50 25.00 0.77 -8.36
N GLN A 51 26.31 0.63 -8.26
CA GLN A 51 27.05 0.73 -6.99
C GLN A 51 27.28 2.18 -6.54
N ASP A 52 27.06 3.16 -7.42
CA ASP A 52 27.24 4.58 -7.13
C ASP A 52 25.89 5.23 -6.76
N PRO A 53 25.70 5.65 -5.49
CA PRO A 53 24.47 6.30 -5.05
C PRO A 53 24.13 7.60 -5.80
N ALA A 54 25.09 8.23 -6.49
CA ALA A 54 24.80 9.41 -7.33
C ALA A 54 23.84 9.10 -8.48
N ASN A 55 23.76 7.83 -8.87
CA ASN A 55 22.88 7.34 -9.92
C ASN A 55 21.50 6.90 -9.40
N TRP A 56 21.25 7.01 -8.10
CA TRP A 56 20.00 6.57 -7.49
C TRP A 56 19.04 7.74 -7.41
N ASN A 57 17.97 7.69 -8.21
CA ASN A 57 16.86 8.62 -8.05
C ASN A 57 16.01 8.18 -6.85
N THR A 58 16.43 8.61 -5.67
CA THR A 58 15.71 8.37 -4.41
C THR A 58 14.70 9.45 -4.11
N THR A 59 14.34 10.31 -5.08
CA THR A 59 13.42 11.40 -4.81
C THR A 59 12.10 10.79 -4.36
N ASP A 60 11.77 11.01 -3.08
CA ASP A 60 10.43 10.76 -2.56
C ASP A 60 9.50 11.80 -3.15
N HIS A 61 9.22 11.65 -4.43
CA HIS A 61 8.00 12.18 -4.99
C HIS A 61 6.88 11.46 -4.27
N VAL A 62 6.41 12.06 -3.17
CA VAL A 62 5.09 11.78 -2.64
C VAL A 62 4.17 12.08 -3.80
N ILE A 63 3.77 11.05 -4.54
CA ILE A 63 2.65 11.15 -5.45
C ILE A 63 1.47 11.41 -4.51
N PRO A 64 0.91 12.64 -4.45
CA PRO A 64 -0.28 12.85 -3.66
C PRO A 64 -1.32 11.88 -4.19
N ALA A 65 -2.15 11.32 -3.30
CA ALA A 65 -3.16 10.32 -3.67
C ALA A 65 -3.89 10.76 -4.94
N ALA A 66 -3.49 10.17 -6.07
CA ALA A 66 -4.00 10.56 -7.37
C ALA A 66 -5.30 9.80 -7.57
N LYS A 67 -6.38 10.53 -7.87
CA LYS A 67 -7.69 9.93 -8.09
C LYS A 67 -7.80 9.44 -9.53
N GLY A 68 -7.82 8.13 -9.71
CA GLY A 68 -8.27 7.49 -10.95
C GLY A 68 -9.76 7.18 -10.89
N LYS A 69 -10.46 7.18 -12.03
CA LYS A 69 -11.76 6.51 -12.12
C LYS A 69 -11.51 5.01 -12.25
N SER A 70 -12.21 4.21 -11.45
CA SER A 70 -12.26 2.76 -11.67
C SER A 70 -12.83 2.49 -13.07
N ALA A 71 -12.13 1.70 -13.88
CA ALA A 71 -12.66 1.26 -15.16
C ALA A 71 -13.93 0.44 -14.95
N ASN A 72 -14.80 0.41 -15.97
CA ASN A 72 -16.09 -0.27 -15.99
C ASN A 72 -16.03 -1.65 -15.27
N PRO A 73 -16.89 -1.94 -14.26
CA PRO A 73 -16.81 -3.14 -13.41
C PRO A 73 -16.94 -4.48 -14.16
N HIS A 74 -17.20 -4.45 -15.47
CA HIS A 74 -17.34 -5.61 -16.33
C HIS A 74 -16.05 -6.04 -17.04
N PHE A 75 -14.99 -5.21 -17.05
CA PHE A 75 -13.71 -5.56 -17.67
C PHE A 75 -12.53 -5.06 -16.82
N HIS A 76 -11.76 -6.01 -16.29
CA HIS A 76 -10.48 -5.74 -15.62
C HIS A 76 -9.35 -6.12 -16.58
N ILE A 77 -8.67 -5.14 -17.17
CA ILE A 77 -7.40 -5.39 -17.84
C ILE A 77 -6.35 -5.48 -16.74
N LEU A 78 -5.75 -6.66 -16.57
CA LEU A 78 -4.66 -6.84 -15.63
C LEU A 78 -3.46 -6.01 -16.09
N SER A 79 -2.87 -5.26 -15.17
CA SER A 79 -1.67 -4.51 -15.45
C SER A 79 -0.52 -5.44 -15.85
N GLY A 80 0.28 -5.01 -16.84
CA GLY A 80 1.44 -5.75 -17.32
C GLY A 80 2.75 -5.20 -16.75
N PRO A 81 3.91 -5.73 -17.18
CA PRO A 81 5.21 -5.20 -16.76
C PRO A 81 5.42 -3.74 -17.21
N CYS A 82 4.98 -3.40 -18.42
CA CYS A 82 5.16 -2.06 -19.02
C CYS A 82 4.17 -1.02 -18.50
N GLU A 83 2.90 -1.41 -18.34
CA GLU A 83 1.81 -0.49 -18.04
C GLU A 83 1.09 -0.91 -16.76
N GLN A 84 0.98 0.04 -15.83
CA GLN A 84 0.25 -0.14 -14.58
C GLN A 84 -0.92 0.83 -14.51
N GLY A 85 -2.09 0.29 -14.20
CA GLY A 85 -3.25 1.10 -13.85
C GLY A 85 -3.10 1.79 -12.51
N SER A 86 -3.88 2.85 -12.29
CA SER A 86 -3.96 3.53 -10.98
C SER A 86 -4.75 2.74 -9.94
N CYS A 87 -5.53 1.75 -10.37
CA CYS A 87 -6.34 0.88 -9.52
C CYS A 87 -5.61 -0.42 -9.21
N PRO A 88 -5.94 -1.07 -8.08
CA PRO A 88 -5.54 -2.44 -7.82
C PRO A 88 -5.93 -3.40 -8.94
N ASP A 89 -5.07 -4.37 -9.20
CA ASP A 89 -5.35 -5.49 -10.10
C ASP A 89 -6.22 -6.56 -9.40
N TYR A 90 -6.58 -7.63 -10.12
CA TYR A 90 -7.22 -8.84 -9.57
C TYR A 90 -8.56 -8.62 -8.84
N SER A 91 -9.29 -7.55 -9.18
CA SER A 91 -10.53 -7.14 -8.48
C SER A 91 -10.34 -6.95 -6.97
N ALA A 92 -9.12 -6.69 -6.52
CA ALA A 92 -8.80 -6.49 -5.12
C ALA A 92 -9.22 -5.10 -4.63
N ALA A 93 -9.55 -4.99 -3.35
CA ALA A 93 -9.83 -3.69 -2.72
C ALA A 93 -8.57 -2.85 -2.54
N PHE A 94 -7.41 -3.50 -2.47
CA PHE A 94 -6.09 -2.86 -2.42
C PHE A 94 -5.03 -3.83 -2.92
N ASP A 95 -3.88 -3.30 -3.30
CA ASP A 95 -2.65 -4.06 -3.52
C ASP A 95 -1.41 -3.21 -3.21
N LEU A 96 -0.25 -3.84 -3.28
CA LEU A 96 1.05 -3.19 -3.29
C LEU A 96 1.70 -3.44 -4.64
N VAL A 97 2.02 -2.38 -5.38
CA VAL A 97 2.81 -2.46 -6.62
C VAL A 97 4.23 -2.00 -6.36
N TYR A 98 5.20 -2.84 -6.71
CA TYR A 98 6.61 -2.50 -6.74
C TYR A 98 7.10 -2.31 -8.17
N THR A 99 7.91 -1.27 -8.34
CA THR A 99 8.58 -0.95 -9.60
C THR A 99 10.06 -0.79 -9.32
N PHE A 100 10.89 -1.39 -10.16
CA PHE A 100 12.30 -1.03 -10.29
C PHE A 100 12.55 -0.61 -11.74
N THR A 101 13.09 0.59 -11.94
CA THR A 101 13.47 1.14 -13.25
C THR A 101 14.97 1.41 -13.30
N ALA A 102 15.55 1.17 -14.47
CA ALA A 102 16.90 1.55 -14.83
C ALA A 102 16.83 2.24 -16.21
N VAL A 103 17.17 3.52 -16.29
CA VAL A 103 17.14 4.30 -17.54
C VAL A 103 18.56 4.63 -18.00
N PRO A 104 18.81 4.71 -19.32
CA PRO A 104 20.11 5.14 -19.82
C PRO A 104 20.29 6.65 -19.66
N VAL A 105 21.54 7.10 -19.59
CA VAL A 105 21.90 8.51 -19.83
C VAL A 105 22.11 8.75 -21.32
N ASP A 106 21.90 9.98 -21.77
CA ASP A 106 22.07 10.35 -23.18
C ASP A 106 23.49 10.00 -23.67
N GLY A 107 23.58 9.16 -24.72
CA GLY A 107 24.84 8.88 -25.42
C GLY A 107 25.18 7.39 -25.63
N ASP A 108 24.79 6.46 -24.74
CA ASP A 108 24.95 5.00 -24.95
C ASP A 108 24.32 4.20 -23.78
N PRO A 109 23.67 3.02 -23.99
CA PRO A 109 23.57 2.01 -22.92
C PRO A 109 24.99 1.66 -22.43
N PRO A 110 25.20 1.39 -21.14
CA PRO A 110 24.26 0.69 -20.25
C PRO A 110 23.24 1.58 -19.54
N LEU A 111 22.25 0.95 -18.89
CA LEU A 111 21.28 1.61 -18.03
C LEU A 111 21.98 2.03 -16.73
N THR A 112 21.93 3.33 -16.44
CA THR A 112 22.82 3.96 -15.46
C THR A 112 22.10 4.77 -14.39
N ILE A 113 20.82 5.13 -14.54
CA ILE A 113 20.04 5.81 -13.49
C ILE A 113 18.96 4.87 -12.96
N PHE A 114 18.86 4.75 -11.64
CA PHE A 114 18.09 3.73 -10.96
C PHE A 114 17.02 4.32 -10.05
N GLU A 115 15.80 3.82 -10.13
CA GLU A 115 14.70 4.23 -9.28
C GLU A 115 13.86 3.03 -8.87
N SER A 116 13.28 3.10 -7.68
CA SER A 116 12.28 2.12 -7.27
C SER A 116 11.18 2.76 -6.43
N GLN A 117 10.02 2.14 -6.46
CA GLN A 117 8.89 2.53 -5.63
C GLN A 117 8.03 1.32 -5.29
N SER A 118 7.64 1.21 -4.03
CA SER A 118 6.52 0.42 -3.56
C SER A 118 5.36 1.36 -3.27
N SER A 119 4.22 1.12 -3.91
CA SER A 119 3.03 1.95 -3.73
C SER A 119 1.83 1.08 -3.38
N ILE A 120 1.08 1.47 -2.35
CA ILE A 120 -0.22 0.89 -2.05
C ILE A 120 -1.23 1.54 -2.98
N ARG A 121 -1.98 0.72 -3.74
CA ARG A 121 -3.16 1.18 -4.49
C ARG A 121 -4.41 0.73 -3.78
N ILE A 122 -5.45 1.56 -3.81
CA ILE A 122 -6.75 1.32 -3.20
C ILE A 122 -7.83 1.48 -4.25
N ASN A 123 -8.84 0.61 -4.23
CA ASN A 123 -10.11 0.83 -4.89
C ASN A 123 -11.19 1.02 -3.82
N ASP A 124 -11.64 2.25 -3.62
CA ASP A 124 -12.68 2.56 -2.64
C ASP A 124 -13.58 3.69 -3.14
N CYS A 125 -14.90 3.54 -2.98
CA CYS A 125 -15.90 4.48 -3.51
C CYS A 125 -15.76 4.82 -5.01
N ASN A 126 -15.41 3.84 -5.85
CA ASN A 126 -15.16 4.03 -7.29
C ASN A 126 -14.01 5.00 -7.61
N GLU A 127 -13.21 5.35 -6.60
CA GLU A 127 -11.98 6.11 -6.74
C GLU A 127 -10.80 5.19 -6.50
N CYS A 128 -9.82 5.30 -7.39
CA CYS A 128 -8.55 4.63 -7.22
C CYS A 128 -7.56 5.61 -6.62
N LEU A 129 -6.92 5.22 -5.52
CA LEU A 129 -5.95 6.03 -4.81
C LEU A 129 -4.62 5.29 -4.80
N ILE A 130 -3.50 6.02 -4.91
CA ILE A 130 -2.16 5.45 -4.89
C ILE A 130 -1.27 6.23 -3.92
N HIS A 131 -0.47 5.53 -3.13
CA HIS A 131 0.48 6.16 -2.22
C HIS A 131 1.77 5.35 -2.11
N LYS A 132 2.90 6.02 -2.29
CA LYS A 132 4.23 5.44 -2.10
C LYS A 132 4.47 5.16 -0.62
N VAL A 133 4.85 3.93 -0.28
CA VAL A 133 5.15 3.49 1.09
C VAL A 133 6.60 3.09 1.31
N GLY A 134 7.40 2.97 0.25
CA GLY A 134 8.83 2.68 0.37
C GLY A 134 9.57 2.67 -0.95
N SER A 135 10.89 2.61 -0.87
CA SER A 135 11.79 2.43 -2.02
C SER A 135 12.96 1.53 -1.59
N ASN A 136 13.32 0.57 -2.44
CA ASN A 136 14.57 -0.16 -2.31
C ASN A 136 14.96 -0.72 -3.69
N LEU A 137 16.12 -0.32 -4.20
CA LEU A 137 16.52 -0.63 -5.58
C LEU A 137 16.84 -2.12 -5.72
N GLY A 138 16.18 -2.80 -6.66
CA GLY A 138 16.55 -4.11 -7.24
C GLY A 138 16.83 -5.28 -6.29
N ASN A 139 16.73 -5.10 -4.98
CA ASN A 139 17.15 -6.06 -3.96
C ASN A 139 15.94 -6.60 -3.22
N SER A 140 14.99 -5.73 -2.86
CA SER A 140 13.79 -6.17 -2.16
C SER A 140 12.61 -5.23 -2.39
N VAL A 141 11.40 -5.76 -2.21
CA VAL A 141 10.16 -4.97 -2.17
C VAL A 141 9.94 -4.48 -0.74
N PRO A 142 10.04 -3.17 -0.46
CA PRO A 142 9.70 -2.64 0.85
C PRO A 142 8.18 -2.66 1.05
N GLY A 143 7.78 -3.00 2.28
CA GLY A 143 6.41 -2.83 2.76
C GLY A 143 6.22 -1.49 3.46
N GLY A 144 5.02 -1.28 4.00
CA GLY A 144 4.72 -0.10 4.79
C GLY A 144 3.23 0.05 5.07
N CYS A 145 2.90 1.14 5.75
CA CYS A 145 1.53 1.51 6.10
C CYS A 145 1.12 2.80 5.41
N TRP A 146 -0.17 2.91 5.11
CA TRP A 146 -0.80 4.12 4.67
C TRP A 146 -2.06 4.39 5.51
N ASP A 147 -2.03 5.50 6.23
CA ASP A 147 -3.20 6.09 6.87
C ASP A 147 -3.86 7.09 5.90
N PHE A 148 -5.14 6.90 5.61
CA PHE A 148 -5.86 7.75 4.66
C PHE A 148 -7.33 7.86 5.01
N ARG A 149 -8.00 8.81 4.34
CA ARG A 149 -9.44 8.99 4.43
C ARG A 149 -10.04 8.84 3.04
N SER A 150 -11.01 7.94 2.90
CA SER A 150 -11.82 7.77 1.70
C SER A 150 -13.26 7.50 2.12
N CYS A 151 -14.24 7.84 1.29
CA CYS A 151 -15.66 7.65 1.63
C CYS A 151 -16.09 8.26 2.98
N GLY A 152 -15.41 9.32 3.44
CA GLY A 152 -15.68 9.94 4.74
C GLY A 152 -15.17 9.16 5.97
N ARG A 153 -14.54 7.99 5.79
CA ARG A 153 -14.01 7.11 6.84
C ARG A 153 -12.49 7.06 6.82
N ASP A 154 -11.89 7.13 8.02
CA ASP A 154 -10.43 6.95 8.14
C ASP A 154 -10.10 5.46 8.10
N GLN A 155 -8.97 5.14 7.48
CA GLN A 155 -8.52 3.79 7.23
C GLN A 155 -7.01 3.71 7.34
N THR A 156 -6.54 2.53 7.75
CA THR A 156 -5.12 2.17 7.71
C THR A 156 -4.98 0.88 6.92
N ILE A 157 -4.10 0.87 5.92
CA ILE A 157 -3.66 -0.37 5.26
C ILE A 157 -2.17 -0.51 5.45
N CYS A 158 -1.75 -1.69 5.89
CA CYS A 158 -0.34 -2.03 5.98
C CYS A 158 -0.05 -3.34 5.26
N VAL A 159 1.04 -3.38 4.51
CA VAL A 159 1.49 -4.54 3.73
C VAL A 159 2.89 -4.94 4.18
N ASP A 160 3.07 -6.24 4.45
CA ASP A 160 4.32 -6.90 4.82
C ASP A 160 4.74 -7.90 3.72
N PRO A 161 5.48 -7.45 2.69
CA PRO A 161 5.75 -8.26 1.51
C PRO A 161 6.50 -9.54 1.82
N GLY A 162 7.51 -9.48 2.69
CA GLY A 162 8.39 -10.60 3.00
C GLY A 162 7.76 -11.67 3.89
N ASN A 163 6.63 -11.37 4.53
CA ASN A 163 5.79 -12.35 5.22
C ASN A 163 4.46 -12.60 4.49
N GLN A 164 4.27 -12.03 3.28
CA GLN A 164 3.09 -12.22 2.45
C GLN A 164 1.76 -12.00 3.20
N ARG A 165 1.70 -10.91 3.97
CA ARG A 165 0.52 -10.56 4.77
C ARG A 165 0.21 -9.08 4.73
N ALA A 166 -1.05 -8.73 4.94
CA ALA A 166 -1.49 -7.35 5.08
C ALA A 166 -2.62 -7.24 6.09
N HIS A 167 -2.88 -6.04 6.58
CA HIS A 167 -4.12 -5.75 7.29
C HIS A 167 -4.75 -4.44 6.83
N ARG A 168 -6.07 -4.35 6.97
CA ARG A 168 -6.86 -3.14 6.83
C ARG A 168 -7.59 -2.88 8.14
N ILE A 169 -7.57 -1.63 8.60
CA ILE A 169 -8.31 -1.17 9.78
C ILE A 169 -9.25 -0.07 9.33
N TRP A 170 -10.54 -0.21 9.63
CA TRP A 170 -11.52 0.86 9.51
C TRP A 170 -11.61 1.63 10.83
N LYS A 171 -11.80 2.96 10.80
CA LYS A 171 -12.08 3.74 12.02
C LYS A 171 -13.33 3.20 12.71
N GLY A 172 -13.15 2.51 13.84
CA GLY A 172 -14.19 1.64 14.45
C GLY A 172 -13.73 0.20 14.78
N TYR A 173 -12.43 -0.10 14.67
CA TYR A 173 -11.69 -1.25 15.24
C TYR A 173 -11.73 -2.58 14.48
N VAL A 174 -12.49 -2.72 13.39
CA VAL A 174 -12.45 -3.97 12.63
C VAL A 174 -11.13 -4.04 11.87
N LYS A 175 -10.15 -4.76 12.44
CA LYS A 175 -8.91 -5.17 11.79
C LYS A 175 -9.22 -6.44 11.00
N THR A 176 -9.03 -6.38 9.68
CA THR A 176 -9.13 -7.54 8.79
C THR A 176 -7.72 -7.83 8.29
N CYS A 177 -7.29 -9.09 8.40
CA CYS A 177 -5.97 -9.53 7.96
C CYS A 177 -6.09 -10.41 6.73
N TYR A 178 -5.07 -10.33 5.89
CA TYR A 178 -5.05 -10.98 4.58
C TYR A 178 -3.75 -11.74 4.41
N HIS A 179 -3.84 -12.92 3.80
CA HIS A 179 -2.73 -13.49 3.08
C HIS A 179 -2.59 -12.76 1.74
N MET A 180 -1.35 -12.49 1.33
CA MET A 180 -1.04 -11.74 0.12
C MET A 180 -0.36 -12.66 -0.88
N ARG A 181 -0.90 -12.75 -2.09
CA ARG A 181 -0.24 -13.41 -3.20
C ARG A 181 0.77 -12.47 -3.84
N VAL A 182 1.93 -13.01 -4.23
CA VAL A 182 2.96 -12.29 -4.97
C VAL A 182 2.86 -12.67 -6.45
N GLU A 183 2.71 -11.67 -7.31
CA GLU A 183 2.68 -11.82 -8.76
C GLU A 183 3.89 -11.10 -9.37
N TYR A 184 4.77 -11.87 -10.01
CA TYR A 184 5.94 -11.36 -10.71
C TYR A 184 5.56 -11.08 -12.17
N LEU A 185 5.33 -9.81 -12.50
CA LEU A 185 4.89 -9.42 -13.84
C LEU A 185 6.03 -9.31 -14.85
N GLY A 186 7.29 -9.36 -14.38
CA GLY A 186 8.50 -9.33 -15.22
C GLY A 186 9.05 -7.91 -15.45
N ASP A 187 9.78 -7.77 -16.55
CA ASP A 187 10.45 -6.54 -16.98
C ASP A 187 9.87 -6.03 -18.33
N CYS A 188 10.20 -4.78 -18.66
CA CYS A 188 9.84 -4.15 -19.91
C CYS A 188 10.76 -2.96 -20.21
N GLY A 189 11.76 -3.18 -21.06
CA GLY A 189 12.72 -2.14 -21.47
C GLY A 189 13.50 -1.58 -20.28
N PHE A 190 13.19 -0.34 -19.89
CA PHE A 190 13.80 0.32 -18.72
C PHE A 190 13.16 -0.10 -17.39
N ILE A 191 11.99 -0.75 -17.39
CA ILE A 191 11.42 -1.37 -16.19
C ILE A 191 12.11 -2.72 -16.01
N LYS A 192 12.81 -2.90 -14.89
CA LYS A 192 13.61 -4.09 -14.58
C LYS A 192 12.91 -5.06 -13.66
N SER A 193 11.89 -4.59 -12.96
CA SER A 193 10.96 -5.47 -12.27
C SER A 193 9.66 -4.77 -11.99
N ARG A 194 8.58 -5.53 -12.17
CA ARG A 194 7.24 -5.20 -11.76
C ARG A 194 6.68 -6.35 -10.92
N ILE A 195 6.28 -6.04 -9.69
CA ILE A 195 5.71 -7.03 -8.77
C ILE A 195 4.44 -6.46 -8.17
N VAL A 196 3.39 -7.27 -8.12
CA VAL A 196 2.12 -6.91 -7.46
C VAL A 196 1.89 -7.87 -6.31
N LEU A 197 1.55 -7.34 -5.13
CA LEU A 197 1.06 -8.12 -4.02
C LEU A 197 -0.40 -7.77 -3.76
N HIS A 198 -1.30 -8.74 -3.91
CA HIS A 198 -2.72 -8.53 -3.68
C HIS A 198 -3.28 -9.53 -2.66
N PRO A 199 -4.34 -9.18 -1.92
CA PRO A 199 -5.05 -10.13 -1.08
C PRO A 199 -5.59 -11.31 -1.89
N ASP A 200 -5.42 -12.53 -1.41
CA ASP A 200 -6.05 -13.73 -2.00
C ASP A 200 -6.88 -14.55 -1.00
N ALA A 201 -6.69 -14.33 0.31
CA ALA A 201 -7.55 -14.87 1.36
C ALA A 201 -7.58 -13.95 2.59
N GLU A 202 -8.74 -13.85 3.24
CA GLU A 202 -8.84 -13.34 4.61
C GLU A 202 -8.35 -14.39 5.60
N VAL A 203 -7.57 -13.96 6.59
CA VAL A 203 -6.96 -14.84 7.59
C VAL A 203 -7.11 -14.25 9.00
N PRO A 204 -7.03 -15.08 10.06
CA PRO A 204 -7.01 -14.57 11.43
C PRO A 204 -5.84 -13.61 11.68
N CYS A 205 -6.12 -12.54 12.42
CA CYS A 205 -5.12 -11.53 12.81
C CYS A 205 -4.26 -12.01 13.98
N ASN A 206 -3.27 -12.85 13.70
CA ASN A 206 -2.39 -13.44 14.71
C ASN A 206 -1.04 -12.70 14.87
N TRP A 207 -0.97 -11.45 14.43
CA TRP A 207 0.25 -10.66 14.34
C TRP A 207 0.02 -9.16 14.55
#